data_AF-A0A819T5Y5-F1
#
_entry.id   AF-A0A819T5Y5-F1
#
_cell.length_a   1.000
_cell.length_b   1.000
_cell.length_c   1.000
_cell.angle_alpha   90.00
_cell.angle_beta   90.00
_cell.angle_gamma   90.00
#
_symmetry.space_group_name_H-M   'P 1'
#
loop_
_entity.id
_entity.type
_entity.pdbx_description
1 polymer ?
#
loop_
_entity_poly.entity_id
_entity_poly.type
_entity_poly.pdbx_seq_one_letter_code
_entity_poly.pdbx_strand_id
1 'polypeptide(L)' 'TWADLYFYNFFETILGINENCLNNYPSLKQNRQEVEKQPKIAKYLQNRPKTSI' A
#
# COMPACT_ATOMS: atom_id res chain seq x y z
N THR A 1 4.19 -0.85 -12.54
CA THR A 1 5.58 -1.36 -12.64
C THR A 1 6.08 -1.70 -11.25
N TRP A 2 7.36 -2.07 -11.09
CA TRP A 2 7.95 -2.32 -9.77
C TRP A 2 7.94 -1.07 -8.87
N ALA A 3 7.96 0.15 -9.45
CA ALA A 3 7.91 1.39 -8.70
C ALA A 3 6.61 1.53 -7.90
N ASP A 4 5.46 1.15 -8.49
CA ASP A 4 4.16 1.19 -7.80
C ASP A 4 4.16 0.25 -6.57
N LEU A 5 4.74 -0.94 -6.72
CA LEU A 5 4.89 -1.90 -5.62
C LEU A 5 5.83 -1.37 -4.52
N TYR A 6 6.91 -0.70 -4.92
CA TYR A 6 7.84 -0.09 -3.97
C TYR A 6 7.16 1.01 -3.15
N PHE A 7 6.44 1.93 -3.80
CA PHE A 7 5.70 2.98 -3.09
C PHE A 7 4.56 2.42 -2.23
N TYR A 8 3.88 1.36 -2.69
CA TYR A 8 2.91 0.65 -1.87
C TYR A 8 3.55 0.12 -0.57
N ASN A 9 4.70 -0.53 -0.65
CA ASN A 9 5.37 -1.05 0.54
C ASN A 9 5.92 0.08 1.42
N PHE A 10 6.56 1.09 0.84
CA PHE A 10 7.14 2.22 1.56
C PHE A 10 6.12 2.96 2.45
N PHE A 11 4.94 3.24 1.91
CA PHE A 11 3.89 3.93 2.65
C PHE A 11 3.15 3.02 3.64
N GLU A 12 3.38 1.70 3.65
CA GLU A 12 2.73 0.82 4.62
C GLU A 12 3.14 1.20 6.06
N THR A 13 4.44 1.37 6.32
CA THR A 13 4.96 1.81 7.62
C THR A 13 4.46 3.21 7.99
N ILE A 14 4.52 4.15 7.03
CA ILE A 14 4.12 5.54 7.28
C ILE A 14 2.63 5.64 7.61
N LEU A 15 1.77 4.88 6.93
CA LEU A 15 0.34 4.81 7.23
C LEU A 15 0.05 4.19 8.59
N GLY A 16 0.88 3.26 9.06
CA GLY A 16 0.79 2.72 10.42
C GLY A 16 1.06 3.77 11.51
N ILE A 17 1.87 4.79 11.22
CA ILE A 17 2.18 5.91 12.12
C ILE A 17 1.17 7.06 11.96
N ASN A 18 0.79 7.36 10.72
CA ASN A 18 -0.14 8.43 10.36
C ASN A 18 -1.03 8.00 9.18
N GLU A 19 -2.24 7.55 9.49
CA GLU A 19 -3.24 7.11 8.51
C GLU A 19 -3.63 8.20 7.48
N ASN A 20 -3.44 9.47 7.83
CA ASN A 20 -3.84 10.62 7.01
C ASN A 20 -2.71 11.18 6.13
N CYS A 21 -1.51 10.56 6.13
CA CYS A 21 -0.34 11.07 5.41
C CYS A 21 -0.52 11.21 3.89
N LEU A 22 -1.52 10.54 3.31
CA LEU A 22 -1.84 10.59 1.88
C LEU A 22 -3.03 11.48 1.52
N ASN A 23 -3.69 12.14 2.50
CA ASN A 23 -4.91 12.90 2.23
C ASN A 23 -4.71 14.06 1.23
N ASN A 24 -3.53 14.67 1.24
CA ASN A 24 -3.17 15.74 0.31
C ASN A 24 -2.58 15.23 -1.02
N TYR A 25 -2.47 13.91 -1.19
CA TYR A 25 -1.81 13.26 -2.33
C TYR A 25 -2.75 12.23 -3.00
N PRO A 26 -3.83 12.67 -3.67
CA PRO A 26 -4.86 11.79 -4.22
C PRO A 26 -4.31 10.77 -5.23
N SER A 27 -3.32 11.15 -6.05
CA SER A 27 -2.69 10.23 -7.01
C SER A 27 -1.93 9.08 -6.33
N LEU A 28 -1.30 9.33 -5.18
CA LEU A 28 -0.62 8.28 -4.40
C LEU A 28 -1.64 7.36 -3.72
N LYS A 29 -2.74 7.93 -3.22
CA LYS A 29 -3.86 7.14 -2.69
C LYS A 29 -4.46 6.24 -3.77
N GLN A 30 -4.69 6.77 -4.97
CA GLN A 30 -5.16 5.99 -6.12
C GLN A 30 -4.16 4.91 -6.52
N ASN A 31 -2.87 5.21 -6.60
CA ASN A 31 -1.83 4.23 -6.92
C ASN A 31 -1.89 3.01 -5.98
N ARG A 32 -2.02 3.25 -4.66
CA ARG A 32 -2.17 2.16 -3.69
C ARG A 32 -3.41 1.31 -3.94
N GLN A 33 -4.55 1.93 -4.19
CA GLN A 33 -5.80 1.22 -4.49
C GLN A 33 -5.68 0.37 -5.75
N GLU A 34 -4.99 0.86 -6.79
CA GLU A 34 -4.76 0.09 -8.01
C GLU A 34 -3.79 -1.07 -7.81
N VAL A 35 -2.78 -0.92 -6.94
CA VAL A 35 -1.91 -2.03 -6.54
C VAL A 35 -2.69 -3.12 -5.79
N GLU A 36 -3.54 -2.74 -4.85
CA GLU A 36 -4.37 -3.67 -4.06
C GLU A 36 -5.36 -4.48 -4.91
N LYS A 37 -5.85 -3.90 -6.01
CA LYS A 37 -6.75 -4.59 -6.95
C LYS A 37 -6.09 -5.69 -7.76
N GLN A 38 -4.75 -5.73 -7.85
CA GLN A 38 -4.07 -6.74 -8.66
C GLN A 38 -4.24 -8.13 -8.04
N PRO A 39 -4.77 -9.15 -8.76
CA PRO A 39 -5.18 -10.43 -8.16
C PRO A 39 -4.09 -11.15 -7.35
N LYS A 40 -2.84 -11.14 -7.86
CA LYS A 40 -1.71 -11.76 -7.17
C LYS A 40 -1.31 -11.00 -5.91
N ILE A 41 -1.40 -9.67 -5.94
CA ILE A 41 -1.09 -8.81 -4.79
C ILE A 41 -2.19 -8.95 -3.74
N ALA A 42 -3.47 -8.85 -4.13
CA ALA A 42 -4.61 -9.08 -3.24
C ALA A 42 -4.49 -10.43 -2.50
N LYS A 43 -4.17 -11.50 -3.25
CA LYS A 43 -3.94 -12.84 -2.67
C LYS A 43 -2.74 -12.84 -1.71
N TYR A 44 -1.64 -12.17 -2.04
CA TYR A 44 -0.50 -12.04 -1.13
C TYR A 44 -0.87 -11.29 0.15
N LEU A 45 -1.54 -10.14 0.06
CA LEU A 45 -1.93 -9.32 1.20
C LEU A 45 -2.90 -10.03 2.17
N GLN A 46 -3.76 -10.91 1.65
CA GLN A 46 -4.63 -11.77 2.44
C GLN A 46 -3.87 -12.85 3.22
N ASN A 47 -2.81 -13.41 2.63
CA ASN A 47 -2.11 -14.59 3.17
C ASN A 47 -0.80 -14.27 3.90
N ARG A 48 -0.22 -13.08 3.70
CA ARG A 48 1.05 -12.71 4.34
C ARG A 48 0.89 -12.64 5.87
N PRO A 49 1.90 -13.06 6.64
CA PRO A 49 1.89 -12.87 8.10
C PRO A 49 1.63 -11.41 8.45
N LYS A 50 0.78 -11.18 9.45
CA LYS A 50 0.59 -9.85 10.01
C LYS A 50 1.77 -9.54 10.93
N THR A 51 2.50 -8.49 10.60
CA THR A 51 3.61 -7.98 11.39
C THR A 51 3.20 -6.67 12.02
N SER A 52 3.55 -6.47 13.29
CA SER A 52 3.46 -5.15 13.91
C SER A 52 4.44 -4.21 13.20
N ILE A 53 3.97 -3.01 12.89
CA ILE A 53 4.78 -1.90 12.38
C ILE A 53 5.35 -1.16 13.59
#